data_AF-A0A2V9CZG7-F1
#
_entry.id   AF-A0A2V9CZG7-F1
#
_cell.length_a   1.000
_cell.length_b   1.000
_cell.length_c   1.000
_cell.angle_alpha   90.00
_cell.angle_beta   90.00
_cell.angle_gamma   90.00
#
_symmetry.space_group_name_H-M   'P 1'
#
loop_
_entity.id
_entity.type
_entity.pdbx_description
1 polymer ?
#
loop_
_entity_poly.entity_id
_entity_poly.type
_entity_poly.pdbx_seq_one_letter_code
_entity_poly.pdbx_strand_id
1 'polypeptide(L)' 'MFINTPVHFPEGSVLKVSFCLARSNRRIETRCEVRYCMPGLGVGVEFIGIDPSDQNAISREIQSLHRKRRRSRKASRKR' A
#
# COMPACT_ATOMS: atom_id res chain seq x y z
N MET A 1 5.12 -1.84 -0.66
CA MET A 1 3.96 -1.75 0.26
C MET A 1 4.36 -2.32 1.61
N PHE A 2 3.76 -1.87 2.72
CA PHE A 2 3.95 -2.49 4.04
C PHE A 2 2.63 -3.12 4.51
N ILE A 3 2.69 -4.35 5.01
CA ILE A 3 1.53 -5.11 5.51
C ILE A 3 1.73 -5.30 7.00
N ASN A 4 0.83 -4.74 7.80
CA ASN A 4 0.81 -5.00 9.24
C ASN A 4 0.31 -6.43 9.46
N THR A 5 1.16 -7.26 10.04
CA THR A 5 0.86 -8.65 10.36
C THR A 5 1.79 -9.13 11.47
N PRO A 6 1.30 -9.91 12.45
CA PRO A 6 2.16 -10.55 13.43
C PRO A 6 2.91 -11.76 12.83
N VAL A 7 2.51 -12.22 11.63
CA VAL A 7 3.07 -13.40 10.98
C VAL A 7 4.41 -13.07 10.35
N HIS A 8 5.42 -13.89 10.63
CA HIS A 8 6.71 -13.82 10.00
C HIS A 8 6.67 -14.45 8.60
N PHE A 9 7.15 -13.72 7.61
CA PHE A 9 7.42 -14.23 6.27
C PHE A 9 8.90 -13.99 5.94
N PRO A 10 9.67 -15.02 5.55
CA PRO A 10 11.06 -14.87 5.16
C PRO A 10 11.23 -13.94 3.96
N GLU A 11 12.33 -13.20 3.91
CA GLU A 11 12.72 -12.40 2.74
C GLU A 11 12.85 -13.30 1.50
N GLY A 12 12.43 -12.78 0.34
CA GLY A 12 12.33 -13.54 -0.91
C GLY A 12 11.05 -14.39 -1.05
N SER A 13 10.24 -14.54 0.00
CA SER A 13 8.97 -15.26 -0.09
C SER A 13 7.99 -14.56 -1.02
N VAL A 14 7.30 -15.31 -1.86
CA VAL A 14 6.23 -14.78 -2.73
C VAL A 14 4.88 -14.98 -2.07
N LEU A 15 4.18 -13.88 -1.81
CA LEU A 15 2.83 -13.86 -1.23
C LEU A 15 1.80 -13.47 -2.29
N LYS A 16 0.60 -14.06 -2.22
CA LYS A 16 -0.59 -13.53 -2.91
C LYS A 16 -1.33 -12.63 -1.94
N VAL A 17 -1.50 -11.36 -2.28
CA VAL A 17 -2.16 -10.36 -1.44
C VAL A 17 -3.44 -9.88 -2.10
N SER A 18 -4.48 -9.67 -1.30
CA SER A 18 -5.77 -9.11 -1.70
C SER A 18 -6.10 -7.93 -0.80
N PHE A 19 -6.37 -6.76 -1.37
CA PHE A 19 -6.76 -5.58 -0.60
C PHE A 19 -7.69 -4.66 -1.41
N CYS A 20 -8.37 -3.76 -0.72
CA CYS A 20 -9.23 -2.75 -1.35
C CYS A 20 -8.64 -1.36 -1.22
N LEU A 21 -8.72 -0.56 -2.28
CA LEU A 21 -8.39 0.86 -2.23
C LEU A 21 -9.48 1.62 -1.45
N ALA A 22 -9.07 2.40 -0.45
CA ALA A 22 -9.98 3.01 0.50
C ALA A 22 -11.03 3.95 -0.12
N ARG A 23 -10.71 4.65 -1.21
CA ARG A 23 -11.64 5.62 -1.82
C ARG A 23 -12.43 5.07 -2.99
N SER A 24 -11.82 4.25 -3.83
CA SER A 24 -12.50 3.69 -5.01
C SER A 24 -13.18 2.35 -4.72
N ASN A 25 -12.90 1.75 -3.56
CA ASN A 25 -13.30 0.39 -3.20
C ASN A 25 -12.90 -0.67 -4.24
N ARG A 26 -11.94 -0.34 -5.11
CA ARG A 26 -11.41 -1.28 -6.11
C ARG A 26 -10.62 -2.34 -5.37
N ARG A 27 -11.00 -3.60 -5.58
CA ARG A 27 -10.27 -4.76 -5.10
C ARG A 27 -9.08 -5.05 -6.01
N ILE A 28 -7.93 -5.30 -5.41
CA ILE A 28 -6.68 -5.64 -6.08
C ILE A 28 -6.22 -6.99 -5.55
N GLU A 29 -5.93 -7.92 -6.45
CA GLU A 29 -5.29 -9.20 -6.15
C GLU A 29 -3.98 -9.30 -6.93
N THR A 30 -2.84 -9.37 -6.24
CA THR A 30 -1.53 -9.39 -6.89
C THR A 30 -0.55 -10.28 -6.13
N ARG A 31 0.51 -10.71 -6.80
CA ARG A 31 1.67 -11.33 -6.16
C ARG A 31 2.63 -10.26 -5.67
N CYS A 32 3.38 -10.56 -4.62
CA CYS A 32 4.45 -9.70 -4.12
C CYS A 32 5.56 -10.51 -3.45
N GLU A 33 6.78 -10.02 -3.55
CA GLU A 33 7.96 -10.55 -2.87
C GLU A 33 8.14 -9.84 -1.53
N VAL A 34 8.44 -10.59 -0.47
CA VAL A 34 8.86 -10.03 0.82
C VAL A 34 10.28 -9.48 0.67
N ARG A 35 10.44 -8.18 0.91
CA ARG A 35 11.73 -7.48 0.85
C ARG A 35 12.37 -7.26 2.21
N TYR A 36 11.56 -7.22 3.28
CA TYR A 36 12.04 -7.21 4.65
C TYR A 36 10.92 -7.60 5.62
N CYS A 37 11.30 -8.14 6.78
CA CYS A 37 10.38 -8.41 7.89
C CYS A 37 10.76 -7.57 9.11
N MET A 38 9.76 -6.95 9.75
CA MET A 38 9.90 -6.29 11.05
C MET A 38 9.18 -7.14 12.12
N PRO A 39 9.90 -7.82 13.02
CA PRO A 39 9.31 -8.68 14.05
C PRO A 39 8.24 -7.96 14.87
N GLY A 40 7.05 -8.57 14.99
CA GLY A 40 5.92 -8.03 15.75
C GLY A 40 5.18 -6.85 15.10
N LEU A 41 5.61 -6.37 13.93
CA LEU A 41 5.03 -5.21 13.24
C LEU A 41 4.48 -5.56 11.85
N GLY A 42 5.21 -6.35 11.06
CA GLY A 42 4.77 -6.71 9.72
C GLY A 42 5.89 -6.82 8.70
N VAL A 43 5.51 -6.78 7.43
CA VAL A 43 6.41 -7.08 6.32
C VAL A 43 6.35 -6.02 5.23
N GLY A 44 7.53 -5.67 4.71
CA GLY A 44 7.68 -4.89 3.49
C GLY A 44 7.66 -5.79 2.28
N VAL A 45 6.82 -5.45 1.30
CA VAL A 45 6.65 -6.23 0.07
C VAL A 45 6.78 -5.38 -1.18
N GLU A 46 7.24 -6.00 -2.27
CA GLU A 46 7.34 -5.43 -3.61
C GLU A 46 6.42 -6.19 -4.55
N PHE A 47 5.62 -5.50 -5.36
CA PHE A 47 4.66 -6.15 -6.25
C PHE A 47 5.37 -6.84 -7.41
N ILE A 48 4.96 -8.07 -7.71
CA ILE A 48 5.45 -8.84 -8.87
C ILE A 48 4.32 -8.92 -9.89
N GLY A 49 4.52 -8.35 -11.07
CA GLY A 49 3.59 -8.47 -12.20
C GLY A 49 2.20 -7.86 -11.93
N ILE A 50 2.15 -6.75 -11.19
CA ILE A 50 0.90 -6.02 -10.98
C ILE A 50 0.33 -5.52 -12.31
N ASP A 51 -0.98 -5.65 -12.48
CA ASP A 51 -1.65 -5.17 -13.69
C ASP A 51 -1.49 -3.64 -13.81
N PRO A 52 -1.19 -3.10 -15.01
CA PRO A 52 -1.02 -1.66 -15.21
C PRO A 52 -2.22 -0.83 -14.78
N SER A 53 -3.44 -1.36 -14.90
CA SER A 53 -4.66 -0.67 -14.48
C SER A 53 -4.78 -0.59 -12.95
N ASP A 54 -4.33 -1.63 -12.23
CA ASP A 54 -4.25 -1.63 -10.77
C ASP A 54 -3.13 -0.72 -10.26
N GLN A 55 -1.96 -0.73 -10.91
CA GLN A 55 -0.87 0.20 -10.61
C GLN A 55 -1.32 1.66 -10.77
N ASN A 56 -2.05 1.96 -11.85
CA ASN A 56 -2.63 3.28 -12.09
C ASN A 56 -3.68 3.66 -11.02
N ALA A 57 -4.52 2.71 -10.60
CA ALA A 57 -5.51 2.94 -9.55
C ALA A 57 -4.83 3.27 -8.21
N ILE A 58 -3.81 2.51 -7.81
CA ILE A 58 -3.00 2.76 -6.60
C ILE A 58 -2.34 4.15 -6.70
N SER A 59 -1.75 4.47 -7.84
CA SER A 59 -1.05 5.75 -8.04
C SER A 59 -1.99 6.95 -7.88
N ARG A 60 -3.20 6.87 -8.47
CA ARG A 60 -4.24 7.90 -8.31
C ARG A 60 -4.71 8.02 -6.86
N GLU A 61 -4.85 6.91 -6.15
CA GLU A 61 -5.22 6.87 -4.73
C GLU A 61 -4.21 7.66 -3.88
N ILE A 62 -2.91 7.34 -4.05
CA ILE A 62 -1.80 7.98 -3.35
C ILE A 62 -1.73 9.49 -3.63
N GLN A 63 -1.77 9.88 -4.91
CA GLN A 63 -1.76 11.30 -5.30
C GLN A 63 -2.90 12.08 -4.64
N SER A 64 -4.07 11.46 -4.56
CA SER A 64 -5.24 12.11 -3.99
C SER A 64 -5.19 12.21 -2.46
N LEU A 65 -4.56 11.25 -1.78
CA LEU A 65 -4.24 11.34 -0.35
C LEU A 65 -3.25 12.49 -0.06
N HIS A 66 -2.21 12.66 -0.89
CA HIS A 66 -1.27 13.78 -0.75
C HIS A 66 -1.97 15.13 -0.90
N ARG A 67 -2.88 15.26 -1.87
CA ARG A 67 -3.66 16.50 -2.07
C ARG A 67 -4.53 16.84 -0.85
N LYS A 68 -5.20 15.83 -0.25
CA LYS A 68 -5.99 16.02 0.98
C LYS A 68 -5.13 16.51 2.14
N ARG A 69 -3.98 15.87 2.39
CA ARG A 69 -3.03 16.27 3.48
C ARG A 69 -2.47 17.68 3.31
N ARG A 70 -2.21 18.12 2.07
CA ARG A 70 -1.75 19.50 1.80
C ARG A 70 -2.84 20.53 2.10
N ARG A 71 -4.10 20.23 1.78
CA ARG A 71 -5.24 21.13 2.07
C ARG A 71 -5.48 21.26 3.58
N SER A 72 -5.44 20.16 4.33
CA SER A 72 -5.64 20.22 5.79
C SER A 72 -4.55 21.04 6.50
N ARG A 73 -3.28 20.90 6.11
CA ARG A 73 -2.16 21.71 6.65
C ARG A 73 -2.29 23.21 6.37
N LYS A 74 -2.83 23.59 5.21
CA LYS A 74 -3.08 25.02 4.89
C LYS A 74 -4.23 25.58 5.72
N ALA A 75 -5.27 24.78 5.97
CA ALA A 75 -6.42 25.20 6.77
C ALA A 75 -6.07 25.39 8.26
N SER A 76 -5.19 24.55 8.83
CA SER A 76 -4.77 24.66 10.23
C SER A 76 -3.84 25.84 10.51
N ARG A 77 -3.14 26.36 9.50
CA ARG A 77 -2.19 27.49 9.65
C ARG A 77 -2.87 28.86 9.57
N LYS A 78 -4.17 28.90 9.26
CA LYS A 78 -4.98 30.13 9.15
C LYS A 78 -5.94 30.32 10.34
N ARG A 79 -5.80 29.49 11.38
CA ARG A 79 -6.51 29.58 12.65
C ARG A 79 -5.51 29.90 13.75
#